data_AF-A0A7S1GXJ6-F1
#
_entry.id   AF-A0A7S1GXJ6-F1
#
_cell.length_a   1.000
_cell.length_b   1.000
_cell.length_c   1.000
_cell.angle_alpha   90.00
_cell.angle_beta   90.00
_cell.angle_gamma   90.00
#
_symmetry.space_group_name_H-M   'P 1'
#
loop_
_entity.id
_entity.type
_entity.pdbx_description
1 polymer ?
#
loop_
_entity_poly.entity_id
_entity_poly.type
_entity_poly.pdbx_seq_one_letter_code
_entity_poly.pdbx_strand_id
1 'polypeptide(L)'
;AGERGRGEEQVPEEVPGWDELSKRGRDYNIDLVPKLNLSSGSLVQALLKSGVGRYLEFMPLLATYIHQDGALRKVPMSKGEIFQAKSLTPQEKRLLMKFMQRCLASSGVSEAQAGSWGVAGV
;
A
#
# COMPACT_ATOMS: atom_id res chain seq x y z
N ALA A 1 -23.75 11.72 7.01
CA ALA A 1 -23.57 10.33 7.49
C ALA A 1 -22.15 10.25 8.05
N GLY A 2 -22.04 9.86 9.32
CA GLY A 2 -20.97 10.29 10.23
C GLY A 2 -19.55 9.88 9.85
N GLU A 3 -18.65 10.86 9.97
CA GLU A 3 -17.23 10.63 10.18
C GLU A 3 -17.08 9.94 11.53
N ARG A 4 -16.92 8.61 11.49
CA ARG A 4 -16.52 7.85 12.67
C ARG A 4 -15.11 8.31 13.02
N GLY A 5 -15.00 9.08 14.11
CA GLY A 5 -13.75 9.57 14.65
C GLY A 5 -12.75 8.43 14.74
N ARG A 6 -11.63 8.60 14.04
CA ARG A 6 -10.46 7.73 14.19
C ARG A 6 -9.92 8.05 15.59
N GLY A 7 -10.16 7.16 16.55
CA GLY A 7 -9.61 7.30 17.89
C GLY A 7 -8.13 7.59 17.78
N GLU A 8 -7.69 8.67 18.42
CA GLU A 8 -6.28 8.98 18.57
C GLU A 8 -5.63 7.77 19.25
N GLU A 9 -4.74 7.08 18.54
CA GLU A 9 -3.96 6.00 19.11
C GLU A 9 -3.01 6.64 20.13
N GLN A 10 -3.40 6.55 21.41
CA GLN A 10 -2.62 7.07 22.52
C GLN A 10 -1.27 6.34 22.52
N VAL A 11 -0.22 7.07 22.16
CA VAL A 11 1.15 6.57 22.28
C VAL A 11 1.39 6.36 23.78
N PRO A 12 1.74 5.15 24.24
CA PRO A 12 1.99 4.90 25.65
C PRO A 12 3.00 5.90 26.21
N GLU A 13 2.66 6.52 27.33
CA GLU A 13 3.49 7.54 27.99
C GLU A 13 4.83 6.96 28.46
N GLU A 14 4.88 5.65 28.71
CA GLU A 14 6.10 4.91 29.03
C GLU A 14 6.33 3.75 28.07
N VAL A 15 7.55 3.68 27.53
CA VAL A 15 8.01 2.54 26.71
C VAL A 15 8.35 1.39 27.66
N PRO A 16 7.78 0.18 27.46
CA PRO A 16 8.07 -0.97 28.30
C PRO A 16 9.58 -1.24 28.40
N GLY A 17 10.07 -1.46 29.61
CA GLY A 17 11.46 -1.85 29.84
C GLY A 17 11.76 -3.25 29.30
N TRP A 18 13.05 -3.57 29.12
CA TRP A 18 13.50 -4.87 28.58
C TRP A 18 12.95 -6.08 29.34
N ASP A 19 12.81 -5.99 30.66
CA ASP A 19 12.27 -7.06 31.50
C ASP A 19 10.79 -7.36 31.20
N GLU A 20 10.02 -6.33 30.82
CA GLU A 20 8.62 -6.47 30.45
C GLU A 20 8.47 -7.06 29.04
N LEU A 21 9.26 -6.56 28.09
CA LEU A 21 9.29 -7.09 26.72
C LEU A 21 9.71 -8.57 26.71
N SER A 22 10.70 -8.93 27.51
CA SER A 22 11.21 -10.31 27.60
C SER A 22 10.16 -11.29 28.13
N LYS A 23 9.32 -10.86 29.07
CA LYS A 23 8.20 -11.67 29.59
C LYS A 23 7.14 -11.94 28.52
N ARG A 24 7.02 -11.05 27.53
CA ARG A 24 6.03 -11.11 26.44
C ARG A 24 6.60 -11.64 25.13
N GLY A 25 7.76 -12.31 25.15
CA GLY A 25 8.44 -12.76 23.93
C GLY A 25 7.60 -13.60 22.95
N ARG A 26 6.57 -14.31 23.43
CA ARG A 26 5.66 -15.11 22.58
C ARG A 26 4.59 -14.29 21.84
N ASP A 27 4.42 -13.02 22.19
CA ASP A 27 3.48 -12.11 21.50
C ASP A 27 4.07 -11.59 20.18
N TYR A 28 5.38 -11.72 19.99
CA TYR A 28 6.11 -11.10 18.89
C TYR A 28 6.59 -12.15 17.89
N ASN A 29 6.38 -11.85 16.61
CA ASN A 29 7.05 -12.52 15.50
C ASN A 29 7.95 -11.48 14.82
N ILE A 30 9.26 -11.68 14.87
CA ILE A 30 10.24 -10.75 14.30
C ILE A 30 10.82 -11.37 13.04
N ASP A 31 10.55 -10.74 11.91
CA ASP A 31 11.08 -11.19 10.63
C ASP A 31 12.58 -10.89 10.54
N LEU A 32 13.37 -11.93 10.25
CA LEU A 32 14.81 -11.76 9.95
C LEU A 32 15.04 -11.10 8.59
N VAL A 33 14.06 -11.25 7.67
CA VAL A 33 14.12 -10.70 6.32
C VAL A 33 12.77 -10.07 5.98
N PRO A 34 12.59 -8.75 6.20
CA PRO A 34 11.33 -8.09 5.93
C PRO A 34 11.07 -8.06 4.42
N LYS A 35 9.99 -8.70 3.97
CA LYS A 35 9.57 -8.75 2.57
C LYS A 35 8.09 -8.45 2.43
N LEU A 36 7.75 -7.79 1.32
CA LEU A 36 6.37 -7.57 0.91
C LEU A 36 6.02 -8.50 -0.26
N ASN A 37 4.77 -8.93 -0.31
CA ASN A 37 4.26 -9.79 -1.37
C ASN A 37 3.40 -8.99 -2.35
N LEU A 38 3.70 -9.10 -3.64
CA LEU A 38 2.84 -8.54 -4.68
C LEU A 38 1.52 -9.29 -4.71
N SER A 39 0.40 -8.55 -4.69
CA SER A 39 -0.95 -9.12 -4.73
C SER A 39 -1.20 -9.97 -5.98
N SER A 40 -0.60 -9.58 -7.11
CA SER A 40 -0.60 -10.34 -8.37
C SER A 40 0.82 -10.80 -8.72
N GLY A 41 1.43 -11.61 -7.84
CA GLY A 41 2.76 -12.17 -8.01
C GLY A 41 2.78 -13.69 -8.13
N SER A 42 3.91 -14.25 -8.59
CA SER A 42 4.10 -15.70 -8.73
C SER A 42 3.97 -16.45 -7.39
N LEU A 43 4.39 -15.85 -6.28
CA LEU A 43 4.23 -16.43 -4.95
C LEU A 43 2.77 -16.65 -4.59
N VAL A 44 1.92 -15.62 -4.76
CA VAL A 44 0.49 -15.74 -4.48
C VAL A 44 -0.14 -16.81 -5.36
N GLN A 45 0.24 -16.88 -6.64
CA GLN A 45 -0.20 -17.95 -7.55
C GLN A 45 0.23 -19.34 -7.08
N ALA A 46 1.45 -19.49 -6.55
CA ALA A 46 1.93 -20.77 -6.01
C ALA A 46 1.16 -21.18 -4.74
N LEU A 47 0.87 -20.25 -3.84
CA LEU A 47 0.09 -20.49 -2.62
C LEU A 47 -1.36 -20.91 -2.94
N LEU A 48 -1.96 -20.33 -3.98
CA LEU A 48 -3.29 -20.72 -4.47
C LEU A 48 -3.28 -22.13 -5.06
N LYS A 49 -2.36 -22.41 -5.99
CA LYS A 49 -2.28 -23.71 -6.67
C LYS A 49 -1.96 -24.87 -5.74
N SER A 50 -1.14 -24.64 -4.71
CA SER A 50 -0.79 -25.64 -3.71
C SER A 50 -1.87 -25.83 -2.62
N GLY A 51 -2.81 -24.88 -2.50
CA GLY A 51 -3.81 -24.87 -1.43
C GLY A 51 -3.27 -24.47 -0.05
N VAL A 52 -1.99 -24.07 0.05
CA VAL A 52 -1.34 -23.60 1.29
C VAL A 52 -1.92 -22.26 1.75
N GLY A 53 -2.46 -21.45 0.84
CA GLY A 53 -3.11 -20.18 1.18
C GLY A 53 -4.26 -20.30 2.18
N ARG A 54 -4.82 -21.49 2.41
CA ARG A 54 -5.85 -21.76 3.44
C ARG A 54 -5.33 -21.65 4.88
N TYR A 55 -4.02 -21.65 5.07
CA TYR A 55 -3.37 -21.56 6.39
C TYR A 55 -2.77 -20.18 6.67
N LEU A 56 -2.97 -19.22 5.77
CA LEU A 56 -2.37 -17.89 5.84
C LEU A 56 -3.46 -16.83 5.73
N GLU A 57 -3.28 -15.75 6.47
CA GLU A 57 -4.02 -14.50 6.29
C GLU A 57 -3.06 -13.41 5.85
N PHE A 58 -3.55 -12.46 5.05
CA PHE A 58 -2.75 -11.35 4.54
C PHE A 58 -3.35 -10.03 5.00
N MET A 59 -2.48 -9.15 5.51
CA MET A 59 -2.82 -7.76 5.75
C MET A 59 -2.33 -6.91 4.57
N PRO A 60 -3.18 -6.07 3.95
CA PRO A 60 -2.73 -5.17 2.90
C PRO A 60 -1.82 -4.08 3.45
N LEU A 61 -0.86 -3.65 2.63
CA LEU A 61 -0.05 -2.47 2.95
C LEU A 61 -0.94 -1.22 2.96
N LEU A 62 -0.96 -0.51 4.09
CA LEU A 62 -1.86 0.65 4.28
C LEU A 62 -1.39 1.90 3.54
N ALA A 63 -0.08 2.11 3.45
CA ALA A 63 0.52 3.27 2.81
C ALA A 63 1.97 3.01 2.42
N THR A 64 2.44 3.72 1.40
CA THR A 64 3.85 3.79 1.02
C THR A 64 4.34 5.21 1.23
N TYR A 65 5.57 5.36 1.70
CA TYR A 65 6.19 6.66 1.95
C TYR A 65 7.50 6.78 1.17
N ILE A 66 7.82 8.01 0.79
CA ILE A 66 9.12 8.38 0.23
C ILE A 66 9.80 9.37 1.17
N HIS A 67 11.10 9.19 1.36
CA HIS A 67 11.92 10.14 2.10
C HIS A 67 12.44 11.22 1.16
N GLN A 68 12.04 12.47 1.39
CA GLN A 68 12.42 13.62 0.57
C GLN A 68 12.56 14.87 1.46
N ASP A 69 13.59 15.68 1.24
CA ASP A 69 13.83 16.93 1.99
C ASP A 69 13.88 16.74 3.52
N GLY A 70 14.41 15.60 3.98
CA GLY A 70 14.49 15.27 5.41
C GLY A 70 13.15 14.87 6.05
N ALA A 71 12.09 14.65 5.25
CA ALA A 71 10.77 14.27 5.73
C ALA A 71 10.22 13.06 4.97
N LEU A 72 9.45 12.23 5.67
CA LEU A 72 8.65 11.18 5.03
C LEU A 72 7.35 11.78 4.47
N ARG A 73 7.09 11.56 3.19
CA ARG A 73 5.86 11.97 2.50
C ARG A 73 5.12 10.74 2.00
N LYS A 74 3.80 10.70 2.22
CA LYS A 74 2.96 9.62 1.70
C LYS A 74 2.93 9.68 0.17
N VAL A 75 3.19 8.55 -0.48
CA VAL A 75 3.07 8.40 -1.92
C VAL A 75 1.59 8.21 -2.28
N PRO A 76 1.02 9.00 -3.20
CA PRO A 76 -0.33 8.76 -3.71
C PRO A 76 -0.41 7.45 -4.51
N MET A 77 -1.27 6.52 -4.08
CA MET A 77 -1.36 5.18 -4.68
C MET A 77 -2.65 4.95 -5.48
N SER A 78 -3.54 5.93 -5.54
CA SER A 78 -4.79 5.85 -6.31
C SER A 78 -5.04 7.11 -7.15
N LYS A 79 -5.94 7.01 -8.14
CA LYS A 79 -6.39 8.17 -8.94
C LYS A 79 -6.88 9.32 -8.07
N GLY A 80 -7.69 9.01 -7.05
CA GLY A 80 -8.23 9.99 -6.12
C GLY A 80 -7.14 10.67 -5.30
N GLU A 81 -6.18 9.90 -4.79
CA GLU A 81 -5.04 10.44 -4.04
C GLU A 81 -4.12 11.28 -4.93
N ILE A 82 -3.86 10.86 -6.18
CA ILE A 82 -3.08 11.64 -7.15
C ILE A 82 -3.78 12.98 -7.42
N PHE A 83 -5.10 12.97 -7.59
CA PHE A 83 -5.87 14.19 -7.81
C PHE A 83 -5.78 15.15 -6.62
N GLN A 84 -5.83 14.64 -5.39
CA GLN A 84 -5.74 15.42 -4.15
C GLN A 84 -4.32 15.82 -3.76
N ALA A 85 -3.28 15.19 -4.34
CA ALA A 85 -1.89 15.42 -3.99
C ALA A 85 -1.48 16.88 -4.23
N LYS A 86 -1.00 17.57 -3.20
CA LYS A 86 -0.50 18.96 -3.31
C LYS A 86 0.96 19.03 -3.78
N SER A 87 1.68 17.91 -3.72
CA SER A 87 3.07 17.79 -4.17
C SER A 87 3.22 17.76 -5.70
N LEU A 88 2.12 17.68 -6.45
CA LEU A 88 2.11 17.63 -7.91
C LEU A 88 1.27 18.78 -8.47
N THR A 89 1.79 19.45 -9.50
CA THR A 89 1.05 20.42 -10.30
C THR A 89 -0.02 19.75 -11.16
N PRO A 90 -1.06 20.47 -11.61
CA PRO A 90 -2.08 19.92 -12.50
C PRO A 90 -1.53 19.32 -13.79
N GLN A 91 -0.45 19.90 -14.34
CA GLN A 91 0.23 19.43 -15.54
C GLN A 91 0.95 18.10 -15.28
N GLU A 92 1.68 18.00 -14.16
CA GLU A 92 2.36 16.77 -13.76
C GLU A 92 1.38 15.63 -13.49
N LYS A 93 0.24 15.93 -12.84
CA LYS A 93 -0.83 14.94 -12.65
C LYS A 93 -1.34 14.38 -13.98
N ARG A 94 -1.59 15.25 -14.97
CA ARG A 94 -2.03 14.82 -16.31
C ARG A 94 -0.97 13.97 -17.00
N LEU A 95 0.30 14.36 -16.92
CA LEU A 95 1.40 13.61 -17.51
C LEU A 95 1.57 12.24 -16.85
N LEU A 96 1.57 12.18 -15.53
CA LEU A 96 1.63 10.94 -14.74
C LEU A 96 0.50 10.00 -15.13
N MET A 97 -0.72 10.51 -15.23
CA MET A 97 -1.87 9.70 -15.63
C MET A 97 -1.71 9.09 -17.03
N LYS A 98 -1.26 9.87 -18.02
CA LYS A 98 -0.98 9.37 -19.37
C LYS A 98 0.16 8.33 -19.36
N PHE A 99 1.18 8.55 -18.55
CA PHE A 99 2.30 7.61 -18.40
C PHE A 99 1.84 6.27 -17.82
N MET A 100 1.04 6.28 -16.75
CA MET A 100 0.51 5.05 -16.14
C MET A 100 -0.37 4.28 -17.13
N GLN A 101 -1.23 4.96 -17.89
CA GLN A 101 -2.05 4.34 -18.94
C GLN A 101 -1.18 3.66 -20.01
N ARG A 102 -0.10 4.30 -20.46
CA ARG A 102 0.85 3.70 -21.42
C ARG A 102 1.52 2.44 -20.88
N CYS A 103 1.94 2.46 -19.61
CA CYS A 103 2.56 1.30 -18.96
C CYS A 103 1.58 0.11 -18.83
N LEU A 104 0.30 0.41 -18.56
CA LEU A 104 -0.74 -0.62 -18.50
C LEU A 104 -1.01 -1.21 -19.90
N ALA A 105 -1.13 -0.37 -20.92
CA ALA A 105 -1.33 -0.83 -22.30
C ALA A 105 -0.17 -1.71 -22.79
N SER A 106 1.07 -1.42 -22.40
CA SER A 106 2.24 -2.21 -22.81
C SER A 106 2.45 -3.50 -22.01
N SER A 107 1.80 -3.67 -20.85
CA SER A 107 2.00 -4.82 -19.95
C SER A 107 1.08 -6.01 -20.23
N GLY A 108 0.21 -5.93 -21.26
CA GLY A 108 -0.69 -7.02 -21.64
C GLY A 108 -1.81 -7.29 -20.62
N VAL A 109 -1.99 -6.42 -19.62
CA VAL A 109 -3.08 -6.47 -18.65
C VAL A 109 -4.34 -5.96 -19.35
N SER A 110 -5.34 -6.84 -19.53
CA SER A 110 -6.61 -6.51 -20.18
C SER A 110 -7.33 -5.34 -19.47
N GLU A 111 -7.83 -4.37 -20.26
CA GLU A 111 -8.68 -3.27 -19.80
C GLU A 111 -9.88 -3.72 -18.96
N ALA A 112 -10.33 -4.98 -19.09
CA ALA A 112 -11.48 -5.52 -18.37
C ALA A 112 -11.29 -5.61 -16.84
N GLN A 113 -10.04 -5.63 -16.33
CA GLN A 113 -9.74 -5.58 -14.89
C GLN A 113 -9.42 -4.16 -14.40
N ALA A 114 -9.19 -3.22 -15.31
CA ALA A 114 -8.83 -1.86 -15.00
C ALA A 114 -10.12 -1.04 -14.95
N GLY A 115 -10.76 -0.99 -13.77
CA GLY A 115 -11.97 -0.20 -13.52
C GLY A 115 -11.92 1.13 -14.27
N SER A 116 -12.77 1.23 -15.31
CA SER A 116 -12.89 2.31 -16.29
C SER A 116 -11.91 3.47 -16.10
N TRP A 117 -10.71 3.36 -16.68
CA TRP A 117 -9.85 4.52 -16.94
C TRP A 117 -10.30 5.29 -18.18
N GLY A 118 -11.60 5.28 -18.47
CA GLY A 118 -12.21 5.96 -19.59
C GLY A 118 -11.89 7.45 -19.56
N VAL A 119 -11.09 7.88 -20.55
CA VAL A 119 -11.11 9.26 -21.01
C VAL A 119 -11.73 9.20 -22.40
N ALA A 120 -13.05 9.33 -22.46
CA ALA A 120 -13.67 9.89 -23.65
C ALA A 120 -13.37 11.39 -23.62
N GLY A 121 -12.59 11.88 -24.59
CA GLY A 121 -12.45 13.32 -24.84
C GLY A 121 -11.12 13.98 -24.48
N VAL A 122 -9.98 13.29 -24.64
CA VAL A 122 -8.70 13.94 -25.01
C VAL A 122 -8.02 13.09 -26.07
#